data_AF-A0A7X9IXD9-F1
#
_entry.id   AF-A0A7X9IXD9-F1
#
_cell.length_a   1.000
_cell.length_b   1.000
_cell.length_c   1.000
_cell.angle_alpha   90.00
_cell.angle_beta   90.00
_cell.angle_gamma   90.00
#
_symmetry.space_group_name_H-M   'P 1'
#
loop_
_entity.id
_entity.type
_entity.pdbx_description
1 polymer ?
#
loop_
_entity_poly.entity_id
_entity_poly.type
_entity_poly.pdbx_seq_one_letter_code
_entity_poly.pdbx_strand_id
1 'polypeptide(L)'
;VRICTVTDPLPVDETGDGHPDYFPRVLPGTSVCFDIHAKQNWTVPATREPQMFRATIQVMGDGITILDERDVFFLVPPVITIVIG
;
A
#
# COMPACT_ATOMS: atom_id res chain seq x y z
N VAL A 1 4.39 12.68 5.25
CA VAL A 1 4.57 11.56 4.29
C VAL A 1 5.92 11.76 3.63
N ARG A 2 6.82 10.79 3.70
CA ARG A 2 8.09 10.83 2.97
C ARG A 2 7.77 10.26 1.58
N ILE A 3 8.00 11.06 0.54
CA ILE A 3 7.82 10.64 -0.86
C ILE A 3 9.20 10.23 -1.37
N CYS A 4 9.28 9.11 -2.09
CA CYS A 4 10.52 8.66 -2.69
C CYS A 4 10.84 9.52 -3.93
N THR A 5 11.79 10.44 -3.81
CA THR A 5 12.12 11.37 -4.91
C THR A 5 13.30 10.95 -5.77
N VAL A 6 14.22 10.13 -5.23
CA VAL A 6 15.38 9.59 -5.95
C VAL A 6 15.65 8.19 -5.41
N THR A 7 15.74 7.20 -6.30
CA THR A 7 16.00 5.80 -5.98
C THR A 7 17.07 5.23 -6.90
N ASP A 8 18.00 4.44 -6.34
CA ASP A 8 18.98 3.64 -7.06
C ASP A 8 19.07 2.27 -6.37
N PRO A 9 18.68 1.16 -7.03
CA PRO A 9 18.21 1.06 -8.40
C PRO A 9 16.87 1.78 -8.64
N LEU A 10 16.57 2.09 -9.91
CA LEU A 10 15.26 2.58 -10.32
C LEU A 10 14.22 1.46 -10.18
N PRO A 11 13.03 1.75 -9.62
CA PRO A 11 11.97 0.78 -9.56
C PRO A 11 11.35 0.57 -10.95
N VAL A 12 10.72 -0.58 -11.13
CA VAL A 12 10.05 -0.98 -12.37
C VAL A 12 8.58 -1.26 -12.04
N ASP A 13 7.70 -0.96 -12.99
CA ASP A 13 6.27 -1.28 -12.97
C ASP A 13 6.04 -2.49 -13.87
N GLU A 14 5.93 -3.68 -13.27
CA GLU A 14 5.66 -4.93 -14.00
C GLU A 14 4.19 -5.01 -14.44
N THR A 15 3.28 -4.56 -13.59
CA THR A 15 1.84 -4.67 -13.84
C THR A 15 1.31 -3.65 -14.84
N GLY A 16 2.07 -2.58 -15.11
CA GLY A 16 1.73 -1.53 -16.07
C GLY A 16 0.62 -0.60 -15.60
N ASP A 17 0.40 -0.49 -14.28
CA ASP A 17 -0.68 0.30 -13.70
C ASP A 17 -0.28 1.74 -13.35
N GLY A 18 0.98 2.11 -13.66
CA GLY A 18 1.56 3.43 -13.41
C GLY A 18 2.22 3.56 -12.05
N HIS A 19 2.24 2.50 -11.23
CA HIS A 19 2.88 2.46 -9.93
C HIS A 19 3.98 1.39 -9.90
N PRO A 20 5.26 1.77 -9.73
CA PRO A 20 6.34 0.79 -9.66
C PRO A 20 6.17 -0.17 -8.47
N ASP A 21 6.35 -1.46 -8.73
CA ASP A 21 6.02 -2.56 -7.82
C ASP A 21 7.25 -3.39 -7.39
N TYR A 22 8.40 -3.25 -8.05
CA TYR A 22 9.64 -3.90 -7.61
C TYR A 22 10.92 -3.15 -7.99
N PHE A 23 12.04 -3.59 -7.40
CA PHE A 23 13.38 -3.13 -7.73
C PHE A 23 14.23 -4.27 -8.32
N PRO A 24 14.72 -4.16 -9.55
CA PRO A 24 15.59 -5.18 -10.14
C PRO A 24 16.99 -5.13 -9.53
N ARG A 25 17.56 -6.31 -9.24
CA ARG A 25 18.98 -6.48 -8.87
C ARG A 25 19.43 -5.62 -7.67
N VAL A 26 18.63 -5.61 -6.60
CA VAL A 26 19.03 -4.98 -5.33
C VAL A 26 20.19 -5.78 -4.72
N LEU A 27 21.34 -5.15 -4.55
CA LEU A 27 22.51 -5.77 -3.92
C LEU A 27 22.43 -5.65 -2.39
N PRO A 28 23.08 -6.55 -1.63
CA PRO A 28 23.16 -6.42 -0.18
C PRO A 28 23.73 -5.06 0.25
N GLY A 29 23.07 -4.42 1.22
CA GLY A 29 23.44 -3.09 1.72
C GLY A 29 22.83 -1.92 0.95
N THR A 30 22.16 -2.16 -0.19
CA THR A 30 21.42 -1.12 -0.91
C THR A 30 20.12 -0.79 -0.19
N SER A 31 19.90 0.50 0.09
CA SER A 31 18.63 0.99 0.62
C SER A 31 17.70 1.40 -0.51
N VAL A 32 16.47 0.89 -0.50
CA VAL A 32 15.42 1.26 -1.46
C VAL A 32 14.27 1.99 -0.75
N CYS A 33 13.45 2.70 -1.52
CA CYS A 33 12.34 3.51 -1.01
C CYS A 33 11.09 3.18 -1.81
N PHE A 34 10.01 2.78 -1.12
CA PHE A 34 8.71 2.48 -1.73
C PHE A 34 7.67 3.53 -1.34
N ASP A 35 6.85 3.91 -2.31
CA ASP A 35 5.61 4.65 -2.08
C ASP A 35 4.43 3.67 -2.17
N ILE A 36 3.60 3.62 -1.14
CA ILE A 36 2.40 2.77 -1.10
C ILE A 36 1.18 3.61 -1.46
N HIS A 37 0.51 3.23 -2.54
CA HIS A 37 -0.66 3.94 -3.07
C HIS A 37 -1.96 3.21 -2.74
N ALA A 38 -2.75 3.75 -1.81
CA ALA A 38 -4.09 3.25 -1.57
C ALA A 38 -5.02 3.67 -2.72
N LYS A 39 -5.71 2.71 -3.35
CA LYS A 39 -6.75 3.00 -4.35
C LYS A 39 -8.07 3.36 -3.67
N GLN A 40 -8.90 4.14 -4.35
CA GLN A 40 -10.24 4.46 -3.91
C GLN A 40 -11.05 3.16 -3.75
N ASN A 41 -11.81 3.06 -2.66
CA ASN A 41 -12.65 1.89 -2.40
C ASN A 41 -13.95 1.95 -3.22
N TRP A 42 -14.13 0.98 -4.12
CA TRP A 42 -15.39 0.73 -4.85
C TRP A 42 -15.99 -0.64 -4.52
N THR A 43 -15.39 -1.37 -3.58
CA THR A 43 -15.70 -2.79 -3.31
C THR A 43 -16.54 -2.94 -2.05
N VAL A 44 -16.18 -2.25 -0.97
CA VAL A 44 -16.86 -2.36 0.32
C VAL A 44 -17.74 -1.11 0.55
N PRO A 45 -19.07 -1.22 0.52
CA PRO A 45 -19.94 -0.09 0.81
C PRO A 45 -19.85 0.32 2.28
N ALA A 46 -20.09 1.61 2.56
CA ALA A 46 -20.23 2.12 3.91
C ALA A 46 -21.49 1.56 4.59
N THR A 47 -21.43 1.29 5.90
CA THR A 47 -22.57 0.82 6.70
C THR A 47 -22.92 1.83 7.79
N ARG A 48 -23.85 1.50 8.71
CA ARG A 48 -24.15 2.35 9.86
C ARG A 48 -23.02 2.38 10.89
N GLU A 49 -22.13 1.39 10.86
CA GLU A 49 -20.98 1.28 11.74
C GLU A 49 -19.68 1.43 10.94
N PRO A 50 -18.62 2.01 11.54
CA PRO A 50 -17.31 2.04 10.91
C PRO A 50 -16.78 0.61 10.70
N GLN A 51 -16.21 0.34 9.54
CA GLN A 51 -15.60 -0.95 9.23
C GLN A 51 -14.08 -0.77 9.13
N MET A 52 -13.31 -1.55 9.88
CA MET A 52 -11.85 -1.52 9.85
C MET A 52 -11.30 -2.85 9.30
N PHE A 53 -10.44 -2.75 8.29
CA PHE A 53 -9.80 -3.89 7.65
C PHE A 53 -8.30 -3.83 7.87
N ARG A 54 -7.70 -4.91 8.35
CA ARG A 54 -6.24 -5.05 8.48
C ARG A 54 -5.69 -5.76 7.25
N ALA A 55 -4.62 -5.22 6.68
CA ALA A 55 -3.80 -5.89 5.68
C ALA A 55 -2.34 -5.90 6.15
N THR A 56 -1.58 -6.88 5.67
CA THR A 56 -0.15 -7.01 5.94
C THR A 56 0.60 -6.72 4.65
N ILE A 57 1.54 -5.79 4.69
CA ILE A 57 2.47 -5.53 3.61
C ILE A 57 3.76 -6.26 3.93
N GLN A 58 4.16 -7.17 3.05
CA GLN A 58 5.44 -7.87 3.12
C GLN A 58 6.34 -7.38 1.98
N VAL A 59 7.53 -6.91 2.32
CA VAL A 59 8.57 -6.64 1.34
C VAL A 59 9.35 -7.92 1.15
N MET A 60 9.30 -8.48 -0.06
CA MET A 60 9.96 -9.75 -0.37
C MET A 60 11.24 -9.52 -1.18
N GLY A 61 12.34 -10.15 -0.76
CA GLY A 61 13.50 -10.42 -1.58
C GLY A 61 13.35 -11.78 -2.26
N ASP A 62 14.03 -11.99 -3.39
CA ASP A 62 14.10 -13.28 -4.13
C ASP A 62 12.78 -14.02 -4.43
N GLY A 63 11.64 -13.38 -4.21
CA GLY A 63 10.29 -13.93 -4.36
C GLY A 63 9.83 -14.82 -3.21
N ILE A 64 10.68 -15.10 -2.20
CA ILE A 64 10.34 -16.02 -1.10
C ILE A 64 10.73 -15.46 0.27
N THR A 65 11.84 -14.73 0.35
CA THR A 65 12.37 -14.21 1.61
C THR A 65 11.66 -12.92 2.03
N ILE A 66 11.04 -12.89 3.22
CA ILE A 66 10.46 -11.65 3.79
C ILE A 66 11.58 -10.81 4.41
N LEU A 67 11.72 -9.56 3.95
CA LEU A 67 12.73 -8.59 4.39
C LEU A 67 12.18 -7.53 5.34
N ASP A 68 10.92 -7.15 5.18
CA ASP A 68 10.17 -6.25 6.08
C ASP A 68 8.69 -6.66 6.10
N GLU A 69 8.02 -6.38 7.21
CA GLU A 69 6.59 -6.64 7.38
C GLU A 69 5.92 -5.50 8.14
N ARG A 70 4.76 -5.04 7.64
CA ARG A 70 4.01 -3.94 8.26
C ARG A 70 2.51 -4.18 8.19
N ASP A 71 1.84 -3.99 9.32
CA ASP A 71 0.39 -3.91 9.38
C ASP A 71 -0.09 -2.53 8.91
N VAL A 72 -1.08 -2.54 8.02
CA VAL A 72 -1.83 -1.34 7.60
C VAL A 72 -3.32 -1.55 7.81
N PHE A 73 -4.02 -0.44 8.06
CA PHE A 73 -5.43 -0.47 8.39
C PHE A 73 -6.21 0.44 7.42
N PHE A 74 -7.25 -0.12 6.82
CA PHE A 74 -8.21 0.61 6.00
C PHE A 74 -9.48 0.85 6.80
N LEU A 75 -9.87 2.11 6.94
CA LEU A 75 -11.11 2.51 7.58
C LEU A 75 -12.13 2.88 6.49
N VAL A 76 -13.24 2.15 6.44
CA VAL A 76 -14.43 2.57 5.70
C VAL A 76 -15.34 3.33 6.66
N PRO A 77 -15.56 4.65 6.45
CA PRO A 77 -16.40 5.45 7.33
C PRO A 77 -17.87 5.00 7.32
N PRO A 78 -18.63 5.29 8.38
CA PRO A 78 -20.06 5.01 8.41
C PRO A 78 -20.86 6.01 7.57
N VAL A 79 -22.06 5.59 7.14
CA VAL A 79 -23.09 6.48 6.59
C VAL A 79 -23.91 7.03 7.75
N ILE A 80 -23.89 8.37 7.92
CA ILE A 80 -24.71 9.07 8.91
C ILE A 80 -25.99 9.54 8.23
N THR A 81 -27.14 9.02 8.65
CA THR A 81 -28.44 9.52 8.21
C THR A 81 -28.90 10.61 9.17
N ILE A 82 -28.83 11.88 8.75
CA ILE A 82 -29.36 13.00 9.54
C ILE A 82 -30.86 13.05 9.32
N VAL A 83 -31.65 12.76 10.36
CA VAL A 83 -33.09 13.00 10.33
C VAL A 83 -33.31 14.44 10.75
N ILE A 84 -33.62 15.32 9.79
CA ILE A 84 -34.01 16.71 10.09
C ILE A 84 -35.50 16.66 10.44
N GLY A 85 -35.80 16.89 11.72
CA GLY A 85 -37.16 17.09 12.22
C GLY A 85 -37.60 18.55 12.12
#